data_AF-A0A855MUM7-F1
#
_entry.id   AF-A0A855MUM7-F1
#
_cell.length_a   1.000
_cell.length_b   1.000
_cell.length_c   1.000
_cell.angle_alpha   90.00
_cell.angle_beta   90.00
_cell.angle_gamma   90.00
#
_symmetry.space_group_name_H-M   'P 1'
#
loop_
_entity.id
_entity.type
_entity.pdbx_description
1 polymer ?
#
loop_
_entity_poly.entity_id
_entity_poly.type
_entity_poly.pdbx_seq_one_letter_code
_entity_poly.pdbx_strand_id
1 'polypeptide(L)'
;ILKGLDVLVFTAGVGENDEHVRMDVCDYLDFFGVKIDKEKNTLLNRKEGIISTSDSDVDVLIVKTNEELMIAQDTKRVVEELSSKQ
;
A
#
# COMPACT_ATOMS: atom_id res chain seq x y z
N ILE A 1 -12.62 -10.87 11.52
CA ILE A 1 -11.62 -10.28 12.45
C ILE A 1 -10.24 -10.53 11.85
N LEU A 2 -9.41 -9.50 11.72
CA LEU A 2 -7.99 -9.65 11.35
C LEU A 2 -7.24 -10.23 12.54
N LYS A 3 -6.45 -11.30 12.35
CA LYS A 3 -5.73 -12.02 13.43
C LYS A 3 -4.32 -11.45 13.70
N GLY A 4 -4.08 -10.22 13.25
CA GLY A 4 -2.76 -9.59 13.17
C GLY A 4 -2.75 -8.61 11.98
N LEU A 5 -1.67 -7.86 11.87
CA LEU A 5 -1.38 -6.99 10.74
C LEU A 5 -0.10 -7.49 10.08
N ASP A 6 -0.20 -8.11 8.90
CA ASP A 6 0.99 -8.59 8.18
C ASP A 6 1.66 -7.43 7.42
N VAL A 7 0.85 -6.56 6.82
CA VAL A 7 1.29 -5.53 5.88
C VAL A 7 0.47 -4.24 6.02
N LEU A 8 1.14 -3.09 6.03
CA LEU A 8 0.57 -1.75 5.89
C LEU A 8 0.98 -1.15 4.54
N VAL A 9 0.00 -0.81 3.70
CA VAL A 9 0.26 -0.24 2.36
C VAL A 9 -0.18 1.22 2.31
N PHE A 10 0.73 2.10 1.88
CA PHE A 10 0.44 3.45 1.45
C PHE A 10 0.30 3.50 -0.07
N THR A 11 -0.80 4.09 -0.53
CA THR A 11 -1.11 4.25 -1.95
C THR A 11 -1.86 5.57 -2.17
N ALA A 12 -2.18 5.89 -3.42
CA ALA A 12 -2.86 7.10 -3.85
C ALA A 12 -2.08 8.39 -3.50
N GLY A 13 -2.69 9.55 -3.77
CA GLY A 13 -2.02 10.86 -3.72
C GLY A 13 -1.22 11.12 -2.43
N VAL A 14 -1.87 11.08 -1.26
CA VAL A 14 -1.16 11.38 0.00
C VAL A 14 -0.20 10.26 0.40
N GLY A 15 -0.65 9.00 0.35
CA GLY A 15 0.15 7.86 0.76
C GLY A 15 1.44 7.71 -0.06
N GLU A 16 1.39 7.95 -1.36
CA GLU A 16 2.56 7.80 -2.24
C GLU A 16 3.55 8.98 -2.16
N ASN A 17 3.08 10.19 -1.85
CA ASN A 17 3.84 11.41 -2.06
C ASN A 17 4.24 12.16 -0.77
N ASP A 18 3.57 11.88 0.35
CA ASP A 18 3.82 12.58 1.62
C ASP A 18 4.55 11.68 2.62
N GLU A 19 5.87 11.84 2.69
CA GLU A 19 6.71 11.08 3.61
C GLU A 19 6.44 11.39 5.09
N HIS A 20 5.97 12.60 5.41
CA HIS A 20 5.67 13.00 6.78
C HIS A 20 4.40 12.33 7.28
N VAL A 21 3.35 12.29 6.45
CA VAL A 21 2.13 11.55 6.77
C VAL A 21 2.44 10.07 6.99
N ARG A 22 3.31 9.46 6.17
CA ARG A 22 3.72 8.07 6.39
C ARG A 22 4.45 7.88 7.72
N MET A 23 5.36 8.79 8.09
CA MET A 23 6.02 8.75 9.39
C MET A 23 5.01 8.85 10.53
N ASP A 24 4.14 9.87 10.52
CA ASP A 24 3.19 10.12 11.61
C ASP A 24 2.23 8.93 11.82
N VAL A 25 1.78 8.31 10.73
CA VAL A 25 0.93 7.11 10.78
C VAL A 25 1.69 5.92 11.34
N CYS A 26 2.92 5.68 10.89
CA CYS A 26 3.74 4.57 11.39
C CYS A 26 4.11 4.75 12.87
N ASP A 27 4.46 5.97 13.29
CA ASP A 27 4.75 6.30 14.69
C ASP A 27 3.51 6.06 15.58
N TYR A 28 2.33 6.42 15.10
CA TYR A 28 1.07 6.12 15.80
C TYR A 28 0.80 4.62 15.92
N LEU A 29 1.27 3.81 14.97
CA LEU A 29 1.04 2.37 14.90
C LEU A 29 2.20 1.52 15.46
N ASP A 30 3.21 2.12 16.10
CA ASP A 30 4.35 1.39 16.69
C ASP A 30 3.90 0.31 17.69
N PHE A 31 2.80 0.54 18.42
CA PHE A 31 2.24 -0.46 19.34
C PHE A 31 1.70 -1.73 18.67
N PHE A 32 1.51 -1.72 17.34
CA PHE A 32 1.21 -2.89 16.52
C PHE A 32 2.47 -3.56 15.94
N GLY A 33 3.68 -3.11 16.31
CA GLY A 33 4.96 -3.63 15.81
C GLY A 33 5.43 -2.99 14.51
N VAL A 34 4.84 -1.86 14.11
CA VAL A 34 5.21 -1.12 12.90
C VAL A 34 6.45 -0.27 13.15
N LYS A 35 7.55 -0.57 12.45
CA LYS A 35 8.80 0.21 12.53
C LYS A 35 9.24 0.70 11.16
N ILE A 36 9.04 1.99 10.90
CA ILE A 36 9.39 2.62 9.63
C ILE A 36 10.89 2.99 9.56
N ASP A 37 11.51 2.75 8.42
CA ASP A 37 12.87 3.18 8.10
C ASP A 37 12.81 4.57 7.46
N LYS A 38 13.28 5.57 8.20
CA LYS A 38 13.25 6.97 7.79
C LYS A 38 14.00 7.22 6.49
N GLU A 39 15.15 6.59 6.29
CA GLU A 39 15.95 6.78 5.07
C GLU A 39 15.24 6.19 3.86
N LYS A 40 14.73 4.95 3.97
CA LYS A 40 13.93 4.33 2.89
C LYS A 40 12.67 5.15 2.59
N ASN A 41 11.98 5.63 3.62
CA ASN A 41 10.76 6.42 3.46
C ASN A 41 10.98 7.69 2.63
N THR A 42 12.10 8.40 2.86
CA THR A 42 12.48 9.57 2.06
C THR A 42 12.98 9.19 0.67
N LEU A 43 13.86 8.18 0.55
CA LEU A 43 14.44 7.76 -0.73
C LEU A 43 13.42 7.19 -1.72
N LEU A 44 12.39 6.53 -1.20
CA LEU A 44 11.30 5.93 -1.98
C LEU A 44 10.09 6.84 -2.12
N ASN A 45 10.19 8.12 -1.75
CA ASN A 45 9.07 9.03 -1.98
C ASN A 45 8.67 9.05 -3.46
N ARG A 46 7.38 8.87 -3.76
CA ARG A 46 6.81 8.74 -5.12
C ARG A 46 7.27 7.51 -5.92
N LYS A 47 7.89 6.53 -5.25
CA LYS A 47 8.34 5.26 -5.81
C LYS A 47 7.76 4.10 -5.01
N GLU A 48 7.67 2.93 -5.63
CA GLU A 48 7.20 1.74 -4.93
C GLU A 48 8.34 1.08 -4.15
N GLY A 49 8.00 0.41 -3.05
CA GLY A 49 8.94 -0.40 -2.30
C GLY A 49 8.62 -0.50 -0.82
N ILE A 50 9.43 -1.30 -0.12
CA ILE A 50 9.32 -1.51 1.32
C ILE A 50 10.05 -0.38 2.06
N ILE A 51 9.35 0.27 2.98
CA ILE A 51 9.86 1.36 3.82
C ILE A 51 9.91 0.98 5.31
N SER A 52 9.60 -0.27 5.68
CA SER A 52 9.87 -0.78 7.03
C SER A 52 11.35 -1.07 7.26
N THR A 53 11.74 -1.03 8.54
CA THR A 53 12.99 -1.61 9.04
C THR A 53 12.95 -3.14 8.96
N SER A 54 14.11 -3.78 8.97
CA SER A 54 14.20 -5.26 8.91
C SER A 54 13.71 -5.97 10.16
N ASP A 55 13.58 -5.26 11.28
CA ASP A 55 13.10 -5.76 12.58
C ASP A 55 11.66 -5.29 12.90
N SER A 56 10.95 -4.75 11.91
CA SER A 56 9.52 -4.48 11.98
C SER A 56 8.75 -5.80 11.95
N ASP A 57 7.74 -5.95 12.81
CA ASP A 57 6.84 -7.12 12.78
C ASP A 57 5.83 -7.01 11.61
N VAL A 58 5.66 -5.80 11.07
CA VAL A 58 4.75 -5.47 9.97
C VAL A 58 5.54 -4.91 8.80
N ASP A 59 5.32 -5.43 7.59
CA ASP A 59 5.88 -4.83 6.38
C ASP A 59 5.14 -3.54 6.02
N VAL A 60 5.88 -2.47 5.77
CA VAL A 60 5.30 -1.19 5.35
C VAL A 60 5.72 -0.91 3.91
N LEU A 61 4.76 -0.70 3.01
CA LEU A 61 5.02 -0.51 1.58
C LEU A 61 4.41 0.77 1.03
N ILE A 62 5.07 1.32 0.01
CA ILE A 62 4.47 2.24 -0.96
C ILE A 62 4.12 1.43 -2.20
N VAL A 63 2.86 1.47 -2.62
CA VAL A 63 2.38 0.80 -3.84
C VAL A 63 1.58 1.81 -4.66
N LYS A 64 1.87 1.93 -5.95
CA LYS A 64 1.13 2.83 -6.84
C LYS A 64 -0.23 2.24 -7.15
N THR A 65 -1.26 3.06 -7.00
CA THR A 65 -2.57 2.67 -7.52
C THR A 65 -2.60 2.84 -9.04
N ASN A 66 -3.35 1.99 -9.73
CA ASN A 66 -3.66 2.12 -11.15
C ASN A 66 -5.15 1.88 -11.33
N GLU A 67 -5.93 2.95 -11.11
CA GLU A 67 -7.39 2.91 -11.13
C GLU A 67 -7.91 2.57 -12.52
N GLU A 68 -7.28 3.09 -13.58
CA GLU A 68 -7.66 2.84 -14.96
C GLU A 68 -7.50 1.37 -15.34
N LEU A 69 -6.42 0.72 -14.90
CA LEU A 69 -6.22 -0.72 -15.12
C LEU A 69 -7.27 -1.55 -14.39
N MET A 70 -7.58 -1.21 -13.13
CA MET A 70 -8.59 -1.92 -12.36
C MET A 70 -9.96 -1.82 -13.04
N ILE A 71 -10.37 -0.62 -13.47
CA ILE A 71 -11.61 -0.40 -14.22
C ILE A 71 -11.63 -1.20 -15.53
N ALA A 72 -10.52 -1.21 -16.28
CA ALA A 72 -10.42 -1.96 -17.53
C ALA A 72 -10.55 -3.48 -17.31
N GLN A 73 -9.93 -4.02 -16.26
CA GLN A 73 -10.02 -5.43 -15.90
C GLN A 73 -11.43 -5.83 -15.48
N ASP A 74 -12.09 -5.01 -14.64
CA ASP A 74 -13.47 -5.27 -14.24
C ASP A 74 -14.44 -5.16 -15.42
N THR A 75 -14.25 -4.17 -16.29
CA THR A 75 -15.04 -4.03 -17.52
C THR A 75 -14.90 -5.27 -18.40
N LYS A 76 -13.67 -5.73 -18.63
CA LYS A 76 -13.40 -6.96 -19.39
C LYS A 76 -14.13 -8.16 -18.79
N ARG A 77 -14.00 -8.36 -17.47
CA ARG A 77 -14.63 -9.48 -16.75
C ARG A 77 -16.15 -9.46 -16.92
N VAL A 78 -16.81 -8.30 -16.77
CA VAL A 78 -18.26 -8.16 -16.96
C VAL A 78 -18.68 -8.50 -18.39
N VAL A 79 -17.93 -8.06 -19.40
CA VAL A 79 -18.22 -8.37 -20.81
C VAL A 79 -18.10 -9.87 -21.10
N GLU A 80 -17.08 -10.54 -20.56
CA GLU A 80 -16.88 -11.99 -20.69
C GLU A 80 -17.99 -12.81 -19.99
N GLU A 81 -18.41 -12.39 -18.79
CA GLU A 81 -19.51 -13.01 -18.05
C GLU A 81 -20.87 -12.87 -18.75
N LEU A 82 -21.10 -11.76 -19.49
CA LEU A 82 -22.32 -11.58 -20.28
C LEU A 82 -22.31 -12.44 -21.55
N SER A 83 -21.15 -12.51 -22.23
CA SER A 83 -20.98 -13.29 -23.46
C SER A 83 -21.13 -14.81 -23.24
N SER A 84 -20.80 -15.29 -22.03
CA SER A 84 -20.93 -16.71 -21.65
C SER A 84 -22.32 -17.13 -21.18
N LYS A 85 -23.26 -16.18 -21.03
CA LYS A 85 -24.67 -16.43 -20.64
C LYS A 85 -25.65 -16.38 -21.81
N GLN A 86 -25.17 -16.03 -23.01
CA GLN A 86 -25.92 -16.12 -24.28
C GLN A 86 -25.63 -17.44 -24.98
#